data_AF-A0AAV5R336-F1
#
_entry.id   AF-A0AAV5R336-F1
#
_cell.length_a   1.000
_cell.length_b   1.000
_cell.length_c   1.000
_cell.angle_alpha   90.00
_cell.angle_beta   90.00
_cell.angle_gamma   90.00
#
_symmetry.space_group_name_H-M   'P 1'
#
loop_
_entity.id
_entity.type
_entity.pdbx_description
1 polymer ?
#
loop_
_entity_poly.entity_id
_entity_poly.type
_entity_poly.pdbx_seq_one_letter_code
_entity_poly.pdbx_strand_id
1 'polypeptide(L)'
;MTTNNLDMYNTTHVHKKKTKNKKTNVNGFTAFRAYYSKFGKSYKEQESLSKELAIYWKNEPSIQKEWRGYSEEYKVADTNLSFVDWFDLNKSRCGPPVIPNNTYTQSTNISHLIVEDVYGIENL
;
A
#
# COMPACT_ATOMS: atom_id res chain seq x y z
N MET A 1 35.26 -7.03 43.68
CA MET A 1 35.37 -7.98 42.56
C MET A 1 34.11 -7.85 41.72
N THR A 2 34.30 -7.57 40.44
CA THR A 2 33.28 -7.39 39.40
C THR A 2 32.79 -8.75 38.89
N THR A 3 31.48 -8.92 38.65
CA THR A 3 30.95 -9.57 37.43
C THR A 3 29.50 -9.16 37.18
N ASN A 4 29.28 -8.71 35.94
CA ASN A 4 28.03 -8.38 35.28
C ASN A 4 27.22 -9.63 34.88
N ASN A 5 26.08 -9.36 34.24
CA ASN A 5 25.31 -10.12 33.23
C ASN A 5 23.90 -10.46 33.77
N LEU A 6 22.83 -9.78 33.33
CA LEU A 6 22.28 -9.71 31.97
C LEU A 6 21.97 -11.10 31.42
N ASP A 7 20.87 -11.70 31.88
CA ASP A 7 20.16 -12.76 31.17
C ASP A 7 18.76 -12.22 30.83
N MET A 8 18.59 -11.60 29.67
CA MET A 8 18.38 -12.28 28.38
C MET A 8 16.94 -12.81 28.26
N TYR A 9 16.09 -11.87 27.80
CA TYR A 9 14.88 -12.05 26.99
C TYR A 9 14.74 -13.42 26.31
N ASN A 10 13.77 -14.21 26.76
CA ASN A 10 13.23 -15.33 25.98
C ASN A 10 11.70 -15.30 26.05
N THR A 11 11.08 -14.26 25.49
CA THR A 11 9.66 -14.32 25.14
C THR A 11 9.56 -15.19 23.88
N THR A 12 9.43 -16.50 24.10
CA THR A 12 9.25 -17.50 23.05
C THR A 12 8.09 -17.10 22.13
N HIS A 13 8.41 -16.65 20.92
CA HIS A 13 7.46 -16.51 19.83
C HIS A 13 6.95 -17.90 19.43
N VAL A 14 5.90 -18.34 20.11
CA VAL A 14 5.14 -19.51 19.72
C VAL A 14 4.47 -19.19 18.38
N HIS A 15 5.08 -19.62 17.28
CA HIS A 15 4.42 -19.69 15.98
C HIS A 15 3.27 -20.68 16.09
N LYS A 16 2.09 -20.20 16.50
CA LYS A 16 0.85 -20.97 16.47
C LYS A 16 0.59 -21.40 15.02
N LYS A 17 0.53 -22.72 14.82
CA LYS A 17 0.16 -23.39 13.57
C LYS A 17 -1.04 -22.70 12.92
N LYS A 18 -0.93 -22.36 11.63
CA LYS A 18 -1.95 -21.72 10.80
C LYS A 18 -3.28 -22.47 10.87
N THR A 19 -4.18 -22.00 11.72
CA THR A 19 -5.59 -22.34 11.66
C THR A 19 -6.18 -21.62 10.47
N LYS A 20 -6.68 -22.39 9.48
CA LYS A 20 -7.51 -22.02 8.31
C LYS A 20 -7.65 -20.50 8.08
N ASN A 21 -7.15 -20.02 6.94
CA ASN A 21 -7.28 -18.64 6.44
C ASN A 21 -8.74 -18.17 6.48
N LYS A 22 -9.20 -17.69 7.64
CA LYS A 22 -10.48 -17.02 7.76
C LYS A 22 -10.28 -15.63 7.20
N LYS A 23 -11.16 -15.23 6.28
CA LYS A 23 -11.24 -13.87 5.78
C LYS A 23 -11.34 -12.89 6.95
N THR A 24 -10.27 -12.15 7.21
CA THR A 24 -10.24 -11.14 8.27
C THR A 24 -10.81 -9.85 7.74
N ASN A 25 -11.83 -9.30 8.40
CA ASN A 25 -12.31 -7.96 8.08
C ASN A 25 -11.21 -6.94 8.33
N VAL A 26 -10.92 -6.12 7.32
CA VAL A 26 -9.96 -5.01 7.41
C VAL A 26 -10.73 -3.69 7.25
N ASN A 27 -10.26 -2.64 7.94
CA ASN A 27 -10.70 -1.26 7.69
C ASN A 27 -9.75 -0.59 6.69
N GLY A 28 -10.11 0.59 6.19
CA GLY A 28 -9.29 1.30 5.19
C GLY A 28 -7.84 1.52 5.61
N PHE A 29 -7.59 1.92 6.87
CA PHE A 29 -6.23 2.12 7.36
C PHE A 29 -5.43 0.81 7.46
N THR A 30 -6.08 -0.27 7.91
CA THR A 30 -5.47 -1.59 8.04
C THR A 30 -5.16 -2.18 6.67
N ALA A 31 -6.08 -2.03 5.72
CA ALA A 31 -5.89 -2.38 4.31
C ALA A 31 -4.69 -1.64 3.71
N PHE A 32 -4.66 -0.31 3.87
CA PHE A 32 -3.56 0.56 3.44
C PHE A 32 -2.23 0.10 4.02
N ARG A 33 -2.15 -0.02 5.35
CA ARG A 33 -0.91 -0.43 6.02
C ARG A 33 -0.47 -1.82 5.61
N ALA A 34 -1.40 -2.79 5.53
CA ALA A 34 -1.08 -4.17 5.18
C ALA A 34 -0.50 -4.28 3.77
N TYR A 35 -1.05 -3.53 2.81
CA TYR A 35 -0.56 -3.52 1.44
C TYR A 35 0.86 -2.96 1.34
N TYR A 36 1.11 -1.76 1.86
CA TYR A 36 2.43 -1.14 1.74
C TYR A 36 3.50 -1.80 2.61
N SER A 37 3.13 -2.46 3.71
CA SER A 37 4.10 -3.17 4.56
C SER A 37 4.86 -4.27 3.82
N LYS A 38 4.36 -4.77 2.66
CA LYS A 38 5.05 -5.76 1.83
C LYS A 38 6.38 -5.26 1.24
N PHE A 39 6.61 -3.94 1.24
CA PHE A 39 7.84 -3.34 0.71
C PHE A 39 8.98 -3.25 1.74
N GLY A 40 8.70 -3.36 3.05
CA GLY A 40 9.71 -3.34 4.10
C GLY A 40 10.29 -4.73 4.40
N LYS A 41 11.60 -4.90 4.28
CA LYS A 41 12.27 -6.23 4.40
C LYS A 41 12.85 -6.47 5.79
N SER A 42 13.32 -5.43 6.46
CA SER A 42 13.87 -5.47 7.82
C SER A 42 12.94 -4.82 8.83
N TYR A 43 13.15 -5.13 10.12
CA TYR A 43 12.38 -4.54 11.22
C TYR A 43 12.45 -3.00 11.22
N LYS A 44 13.65 -2.43 11.04
CA LYS A 44 13.85 -0.98 11.00
C LYS A 44 13.12 -0.34 9.83
N GLU A 45 13.17 -0.97 8.65
CA GLU A 45 12.42 -0.49 7.48
C GLU A 45 10.91 -0.56 7.72
N GLN A 46 10.41 -1.64 8.31
CA GLN A 46 8.98 -1.76 8.64
C GLN A 46 8.53 -0.73 9.67
N GLU A 47 9.38 -0.41 10.66
CA GLU A 47 9.10 0.63 11.65
C GLU A 47 9.06 2.02 11.00
N SER A 48 10.06 2.37 10.19
CA SER A 48 10.09 3.65 9.46
C SER A 48 8.90 3.77 8.53
N LEU A 49 8.66 2.73 7.73
CA LEU A 49 7.55 2.66 6.79
C LEU A 49 6.20 2.79 7.51
N SER A 50 6.02 2.13 8.65
CA SER A 50 4.76 2.27 9.41
C SER A 50 4.56 3.68 9.96
N LYS A 51 5.62 4.42 10.29
CA LYS A 51 5.54 5.83 10.73
C LYS A 51 5.17 6.73 9.55
N GLU A 52 5.86 6.55 8.41
CA GLU A 52 5.59 7.30 7.17
C GLU A 52 4.15 7.08 6.68
N LEU A 53 3.69 5.83 6.64
CA LEU A 53 2.33 5.48 6.25
C LEU A 53 1.29 6.11 7.19
N ALA A 54 1.55 6.18 8.49
CA ALA A 54 0.64 6.82 9.44
C ALA A 54 0.56 8.34 9.25
N ILE A 55 1.68 8.99 8.90
CA ILE A 55 1.72 10.42 8.58
C ILE A 55 0.95 10.68 7.29
N TYR A 56 1.25 9.92 6.24
CA TYR A 56 0.61 10.07 4.93
C TYR A 56 -0.90 9.85 5.00
N TRP A 57 -1.34 8.82 5.74
CA TRP A 57 -2.77 8.57 5.97
C TRP A 57 -3.49 9.76 6.59
N LYS A 58 -2.87 10.46 7.55
CA LYS A 58 -3.48 11.63 8.22
C LYS A 58 -3.60 12.83 7.27
N ASN A 59 -2.65 12.99 6.36
CA ASN A 59 -2.54 14.18 5.52
C ASN A 59 -3.35 14.09 4.23
N GLU A 60 -3.70 12.89 3.76
CA GLU A 60 -4.37 12.68 2.47
C GLU A 60 -5.77 12.08 2.60
N PRO A 61 -6.84 12.89 2.73
CA PRO A 61 -8.22 12.42 2.80
C PRO A 61 -8.69 11.63 1.57
N SER A 62 -8.15 11.95 0.39
CA SER A 62 -8.41 11.24 -0.88
C SER A 62 -8.08 9.75 -0.76
N ILE A 63 -6.92 9.45 -0.18
CA ILE A 63 -6.41 8.10 0.05
C ILE A 63 -7.21 7.41 1.14
N GLN A 64 -7.61 8.13 2.19
CA GLN A 64 -8.51 7.54 3.18
C GLN A 64 -9.83 7.07 2.55
N LYS A 65 -10.41 7.88 1.67
CA LYS A 65 -11.66 7.55 0.96
C LYS A 65 -11.47 6.36 0.03
N GLU A 66 -10.41 6.36 -0.75
CA GLU A 66 -10.08 5.29 -1.69
C GLU A 66 -9.91 3.94 -0.99
N TRP A 67 -9.07 3.91 0.06
CA TRP A 67 -8.78 2.69 0.81
C TRP A 67 -9.95 2.22 1.68
N ARG A 68 -10.83 3.14 2.12
CA ARG A 68 -12.13 2.75 2.70
C ARG A 68 -12.97 2.00 1.67
N GLY A 69 -13.08 2.50 0.44
CA GLY A 69 -13.76 1.83 -0.66
C GLY A 69 -13.22 0.42 -0.91
N TYR A 70 -11.89 0.27 -1.03
CA TYR A 70 -11.26 -1.04 -1.19
C TYR A 70 -11.55 -2.00 -0.04
N SER A 71 -11.59 -1.49 1.20
CA SER A 71 -11.92 -2.32 2.37
C SER A 71 -13.39 -2.78 2.37
N GLU A 72 -14.30 -1.98 1.85
CA GLU A 72 -15.73 -2.31 1.73
C GLU A 72 -15.96 -3.32 0.63
N GLU A 73 -15.36 -3.11 -0.54
CA GLU A 73 -15.36 -4.08 -1.64
C GLU A 73 -14.81 -5.44 -1.19
N TYR A 74 -13.69 -5.45 -0.46
CA TYR A 74 -13.14 -6.68 0.07
C TYR A 74 -14.10 -7.36 1.07
N LYS A 75 -14.81 -6.61 1.93
CA LYS A 75 -15.77 -7.19 2.88
C LYS A 75 -16.90 -7.93 2.17
N VAL A 76 -17.39 -7.41 1.05
CA VAL A 76 -18.48 -8.03 0.28
C VAL A 76 -18.00 -9.09 -0.72
N ALA A 77 -16.72 -9.09 -1.09
CA ALA A 77 -16.17 -10.07 -2.02
C ALA A 77 -16.22 -11.50 -1.46
N ASP A 78 -16.74 -12.46 -2.21
CA ASP A 78 -16.66 -13.88 -1.83
C ASP A 78 -15.27 -14.43 -2.17
N THR A 79 -14.34 -14.34 -1.21
CA THR A 79 -12.95 -14.74 -1.41
C THR A 79 -12.35 -15.34 -0.15
N ASN A 80 -11.47 -16.32 -0.36
CA ASN A 80 -10.63 -16.92 0.67
C ASN A 80 -9.20 -16.34 0.68
N LEU A 81 -8.93 -15.34 -0.16
CA LEU A 81 -7.64 -14.66 -0.24
C LEU A 81 -7.44 -13.73 0.95
N SER A 82 -6.17 -13.44 1.28
CA SER A 82 -5.85 -12.32 2.16
C SER A 82 -6.21 -11.00 1.47
N PHE A 83 -6.37 -9.92 2.23
CA PHE A 83 -6.63 -8.61 1.64
C PHE A 83 -5.57 -8.23 0.60
N VAL A 84 -4.28 -8.47 0.88
CA VAL A 84 -3.17 -8.09 0.00
C VAL A 84 -3.23 -8.89 -1.32
N ASP A 85 -3.42 -10.21 -1.24
CA ASP A 85 -3.50 -11.06 -2.43
C ASP A 85 -4.75 -10.74 -3.27
N TRP A 86 -5.89 -10.50 -2.61
CA TRP A 86 -7.11 -10.04 -3.27
C TRP A 86 -6.90 -8.69 -3.95
N PHE A 87 -6.24 -7.76 -3.28
CA PHE A 87 -5.97 -6.44 -3.82
C PHE A 87 -5.04 -6.51 -5.03
N ASP A 88 -3.98 -7.32 -4.98
CA ASP A 88 -3.07 -7.54 -6.11
C ASP A 88 -3.78 -8.14 -7.33
N LEU A 89 -4.73 -9.06 -7.10
CA LEU A 89 -5.51 -9.67 -8.17
C LEU A 89 -6.53 -8.72 -8.79
N ASN A 90 -7.19 -7.88 -7.98
CA ASN A 90 -8.40 -7.16 -8.39
C ASN A 90 -8.19 -5.65 -8.60
N LYS A 91 -7.14 -5.06 -8.02
CA LYS A 91 -6.94 -3.61 -7.93
C LYS A 91 -5.55 -3.15 -8.37
N SER A 92 -4.48 -3.87 -8.00
CA SER A 92 -3.10 -3.48 -8.35
C SER A 92 -2.76 -3.56 -9.85
N ARG A 93 -3.68 -4.07 -10.69
CA ARG A 93 -3.56 -3.99 -12.16
C ARG A 93 -3.96 -2.63 -12.73
N CYS A 94 -4.58 -1.77 -11.93
CA CYS A 94 -4.57 -0.33 -12.20
C CYS A 94 -3.20 0.17 -11.74
N GLY A 95 -2.35 0.58 -12.70
CA GLY A 95 -0.96 0.95 -12.47
C GLY A 95 -0.77 2.02 -11.39
N PRO A 96 0.49 2.29 -10.99
CA PRO A 96 0.80 3.31 -9.98
C PRO A 96 0.05 4.60 -10.27
N PRO A 97 -0.39 5.36 -9.23
CA PRO A 97 -1.00 6.65 -9.47
C PRO A 97 -0.07 7.43 -10.37
N VAL A 98 -0.58 7.84 -11.53
CA VAL A 98 0.10 8.80 -12.38
C VAL A 98 0.33 9.99 -11.47
N ILE A 99 1.57 10.19 -11.04
CA ILE A 99 1.98 11.47 -10.45
C ILE A 99 1.55 12.46 -11.53
N PRO A 100 0.65 13.42 -11.25
CA PRO A 100 0.30 14.42 -12.23
C PRO A 100 1.56 15.22 -12.48
N ASN A 101 2.36 14.78 -13.45
CA ASN A 101 3.35 15.62 -14.07
C ASN A 101 2.52 16.77 -14.64
N ASN A 102 2.85 17.99 -14.24
CA ASN A 102 2.19 19.25 -14.64
C ASN A 102 2.30 19.54 -16.15
N THR A 103 2.31 18.51 -16.99
CA THR A 103 2.43 18.56 -18.45
C THR A 103 1.06 18.45 -19.07
N TYR A 104 0.70 19.44 -19.89
CA TYR A 104 -0.49 19.36 -20.74
C TYR A 104 -0.09 18.65 -22.04
N THR A 105 -0.88 17.68 -22.48
CA THR A 105 -0.64 16.98 -23.75
C THR A 105 -1.78 17.23 -24.73
N GLN A 106 -1.43 17.54 -25.97
CA GLN A 106 -2.39 17.59 -27.07
C GLN A 106 -2.07 16.46 -28.05
N SER A 107 -3.07 15.66 -28.40
CA SER A 107 -2.92 14.56 -29.36
C SER A 107 -3.64 14.89 -30.65
N THR A 108 -2.97 14.68 -31.78
CA THR A 108 -3.57 14.77 -33.12
C THR A 108 -3.45 13.44 -33.82
N ASN A 109 -4.57 12.98 -34.40
CA ASN A 109 -4.62 11.74 -35.17
C ASN A 109 -4.39 12.04 -36.66
N ILE A 110 -3.30 11.52 -37.22
CA ILE A 110 -2.99 11.64 -38.65
C ILE A 110 -3.02 10.23 -39.25
N SER A 111 -4.18 9.86 -39.80
CA SER A 111 -4.45 8.55 -40.40
C SER A 111 -4.29 7.39 -39.39
N HIS A 112 -3.09 6.84 -39.28
CA HIS A 112 -2.75 5.73 -38.38
C HIS A 112 -1.63 6.10 -37.39
N LEU A 113 -1.13 7.33 -37.48
CA LEU A 113 -0.12 7.88 -36.58
C LEU A 113 -0.80 8.74 -35.52
N ILE A 114 -0.48 8.45 -34.26
CA ILE A 114 -0.83 9.30 -33.13
C ILE A 114 0.40 10.14 -32.84
N VAL A 115 0.28 11.45 -33.01
CA VAL A 115 1.31 12.42 -32.63
C VAL A 115 0.87 13.07 -31.33
N GLU A 116 1.73 13.02 -30.31
CA GLU A 116 1.49 13.61 -28.99
C GLU A 116 2.49 14.76 -28.76
N ASP A 117 1.96 15.97 -28.59
CA ASP A 117 2.72 17.15 -28.18
C ASP A 117 2.70 17.27 -26.66
N VAL A 118 3.87 17.48 -26.05
CA VAL A 118 4.04 17.62 -24.59
C VAL A 118 4.47 19.04 -24.25
N TYR A 119 3.62 19.77 -23.51
CA TYR A 119 3.91 21.13 -23.05
C TYR A 119 4.31 21.12 -21.57
N GLY A 120 5.49 21.67 -21.25
CA GLY A 120 5.90 21.95 -19.88
C GLY A 120 5.43 23.33 -19.43
N ILE A 121 4.93 23.45 -18.19
CA ILE A 121 4.59 24.75 -17.58
C ILE A 121 5.89 25.38 -17.06
N GLU A 122 6.69 25.95 -17.96
CA GLU A 122 7.73 26.91 -17.58
C GLU A 122 7.33 28.30 -18.10
N ASN A 123 6.83 29.12 -17.16
CA ASN A 123 6.53 30.56 -17.25
C ASN A 123 5.18 30.96 -17.89
N LEU A 124 4.17 31.12 -17.00
CA LEU A 124 3.19 32.20 -17.10
C LEU A 124 3.68 33.38 -16.25
#